data_AF-A0AAU8M057-F1
#
_entry.id   AF-A0AAU8M057-F1
#
_cell.length_a   1.000
_cell.length_b   1.000
_cell.length_c   1.000
_cell.angle_alpha   90.00
_cell.angle_beta   90.00
_cell.angle_gamma   90.00
#
_symmetry.space_group_name_H-M   'P 1'
#
loop_
_entity.id
_entity.type
_entity.pdbx_description
1 polymer ?
#
loop_
_entity_poly.entity_id
_entity_poly.type
_entity_poly.pdbx_seq_one_letter_code
_entity_poly.pdbx_strand_id
1 'polypeptide(L)'
;MERELLNCWEFKNCGREPGGRNSALLGVCSVALEEEIDGIHGGKNAGRCCWLIASSYGSKGPFGCFGGGFTKCEECDFYHMVKEDSDLLVVA
;
A
#
# COMPACT_ATOMS: atom_id res chain seq x y z
N MET A 1 11.08 17.21 -13.48
CA MET A 1 10.84 17.11 -12.03
C MET A 1 10.24 15.74 -11.82
N GLU A 2 11.04 14.79 -11.37
CA GLU A 2 10.55 13.44 -11.05
C GLU A 2 9.55 13.58 -9.90
N ARG A 3 8.30 13.13 -10.11
CA ARG A 3 7.31 13.05 -9.04
C ARG A 3 7.75 11.93 -8.11
N GLU A 4 7.92 12.22 -6.83
CA GLU A 4 8.23 11.22 -5.82
C GLU A 4 6.96 10.38 -5.56
N LEU A 5 6.94 9.16 -6.09
CA LEU A 5 5.79 8.26 -5.98
C LEU A 5 5.85 7.53 -4.63
N LEU A 6 4.89 7.84 -3.75
CA LEU A 6 4.79 7.20 -2.44
C LEU A 6 4.15 5.81 -2.55
N ASN A 7 4.65 4.89 -1.75
CA ASN A 7 4.03 3.60 -1.43
C ASN A 7 3.02 3.74 -0.28
N CYS A 8 2.16 2.75 -0.08
CA CYS A 8 1.10 2.81 0.92
C CYS A 8 1.64 3.02 2.35
N TRP A 9 2.80 2.43 2.69
CA TRP A 9 3.41 2.56 4.01
C TRP A 9 4.02 3.94 4.26
N GLU A 10 4.52 4.62 3.22
CA GLU A 10 4.98 6.00 3.29
C GLU A 10 3.79 6.95 3.44
N PHE A 11 2.76 6.79 2.58
CA PHE A 11 1.55 7.62 2.63
C PHE A 11 0.80 7.49 3.96
N LYS A 12 0.66 6.27 4.48
CA LYS A 12 0.00 6.01 5.76
C LYS A 12 0.92 6.17 6.97
N ASN A 13 2.23 6.36 6.74
CA ASN A 13 3.26 6.43 7.79
C ASN A 13 3.18 5.28 8.82
N CYS A 14 2.91 4.06 8.33
CA CYS A 14 2.62 2.92 9.20
C CYS A 14 3.88 2.29 9.81
N GLY A 15 5.06 2.52 9.23
CA GLY A 15 6.35 2.08 9.77
C GLY A 15 6.60 0.57 9.69
N ARG A 16 5.87 -0.15 8.83
CA ARG A 16 5.99 -1.62 8.67
C ARG A 16 6.73 -2.02 7.39
N GLU A 17 7.32 -1.08 6.68
CA GLU A 17 8.29 -1.33 5.61
C GLU A 17 9.53 -2.11 6.15
N PRO A 18 10.33 -2.75 5.28
CA PRO A 18 11.60 -3.36 5.68
C PRO A 18 12.49 -2.35 6.41
N GLY A 19 12.82 -2.64 7.67
CA GLY A 19 13.60 -1.75 8.54
C GLY A 19 12.79 -0.60 9.17
N GLY A 20 11.47 -0.56 8.97
CA GLY A 20 10.58 0.45 9.54
C GLY A 20 10.45 0.37 11.06
N ARG A 21 10.09 1.50 11.69
CA ARG A 21 10.01 1.65 13.16
C ARG A 21 9.13 0.60 13.87
N ASN A 22 8.13 0.05 13.17
CA ASN A 22 7.19 -0.93 13.69
C ASN A 22 7.45 -2.35 13.17
N SER A 23 8.41 -2.55 12.26
CA SER A 23 8.63 -3.86 11.64
C SER A 23 9.18 -4.90 12.62
N ALA A 24 9.98 -4.48 13.60
CA ALA A 24 10.51 -5.37 14.63
C ALA A 24 9.42 -5.86 15.61
N LEU A 25 8.42 -5.02 15.89
CA LEU A 25 7.37 -5.32 16.86
C LEU A 25 6.15 -6.02 16.21
N LEU A 26 5.77 -5.57 15.01
CA LEU A 26 4.54 -6.01 14.32
C LEU A 26 4.80 -6.88 13.09
N GLY A 27 6.06 -7.19 12.82
CA GLY A 27 6.49 -7.80 11.57
C GLY A 27 6.45 -6.83 10.40
N VAL A 28 7.25 -7.14 9.38
CA VAL A 28 7.24 -6.43 8.09
C VAL A 28 5.90 -6.65 7.40
N CYS A 29 5.38 -5.60 6.76
CA CYS A 29 4.15 -5.64 5.98
C CYS A 29 4.32 -6.57 4.79
N SER A 30 3.36 -7.48 4.56
CA SER A 30 3.37 -8.37 3.39
C SER A 30 3.36 -7.58 2.07
N VAL A 31 2.68 -6.44 2.02
CA VAL A 31 2.69 -5.54 0.84
C VAL A 31 4.12 -5.11 0.51
N ALA A 32 4.94 -4.87 1.53
CA ALA A 32 6.32 -4.43 1.36
C ALA A 32 7.31 -5.58 1.12
N LEU A 33 6.85 -6.85 1.14
CA LEU A 33 7.63 -8.04 0.82
C LEU A 33 7.21 -8.69 -0.50
N GLU A 34 6.13 -8.22 -1.12
CA GLU A 34 5.62 -8.80 -2.35
C GLU A 34 6.41 -8.30 -3.57
N GLU A 35 7.45 -9.06 -3.93
CA GLU A 35 8.38 -8.71 -5.00
C GLU A 35 7.84 -9.04 -6.40
N GLU A 36 6.85 -9.93 -6.54
CA GLU A 36 6.35 -10.38 -7.86
C GLU A 36 5.69 -9.26 -8.67
N ILE A 37 5.22 -8.21 -7.99
CA ILE A 37 4.54 -7.05 -8.59
C ILE A 37 5.28 -5.73 -8.31
N ASP A 38 6.59 -5.79 -8.07
CA ASP A 38 7.47 -4.62 -7.98
C ASP A 38 7.40 -3.77 -9.26
N GLY A 39 7.47 -2.44 -9.09
CA GLY A 39 7.40 -1.47 -10.19
C GLY A 39 6.00 -1.15 -10.69
N ILE A 40 4.95 -1.90 -10.31
CA ILE A 40 3.57 -1.59 -10.72
C ILE A 40 3.15 -0.22 -10.18
N HIS A 41 2.54 0.60 -11.05
CA HIS A 41 2.20 2.00 -10.79
C HIS A 41 3.39 2.87 -10.35
N GLY A 42 4.63 2.45 -10.68
CA GLY A 42 5.86 3.12 -10.27
C GLY A 42 6.19 2.97 -8.78
N GLY A 43 5.56 1.99 -8.11
CA GLY A 43 5.81 1.69 -6.69
C GLY A 43 6.90 0.65 -6.48
N LYS A 44 7.30 0.48 -5.22
CA LYS A 44 8.15 -0.63 -4.81
C LYS A 44 7.28 -1.77 -4.31
N ASN A 45 7.60 -3.00 -4.69
CA ASN A 45 6.85 -4.21 -4.37
C ASN A 45 5.36 -3.97 -4.65
N ALA A 46 4.47 -4.49 -3.80
CA ALA A 46 3.04 -4.19 -3.90
C ALA A 46 2.63 -2.79 -3.36
N GLY A 47 3.58 -1.88 -3.09
CA GLY A 47 3.36 -0.64 -2.34
C GLY A 47 2.34 0.31 -2.96
N ARG A 48 2.26 0.37 -4.29
CA ARG A 48 1.26 1.15 -5.03
C ARG A 48 0.13 0.30 -5.62
N CYS A 49 0.05 -0.98 -5.27
CA CYS A 49 -1.08 -1.86 -5.62
C CYS A 49 -1.54 -2.66 -4.40
N CYS A 50 -1.43 -2.05 -3.21
CA CYS A 50 -1.61 -2.71 -1.92
C CYS A 50 -2.98 -3.39 -1.76
N TRP A 51 -3.99 -2.96 -2.51
CA TRP A 51 -5.32 -3.56 -2.56
C TRP A 51 -5.33 -5.01 -3.05
N LEU A 52 -4.35 -5.42 -3.88
CA LEU A 52 -4.20 -6.79 -4.35
C LEU A 52 -3.78 -7.75 -3.23
N ILE A 53 -3.01 -7.25 -2.25
CA ILE A 53 -2.47 -8.03 -1.14
C ILE A 53 -3.33 -7.86 0.12
N ALA A 54 -3.85 -6.65 0.36
CA ALA A 54 -4.63 -6.30 1.54
C ALA A 54 -6.05 -6.91 1.55
N SER A 55 -6.59 -7.33 0.40
CA SER A 55 -7.87 -8.05 0.33
C SER A 55 -7.89 -9.33 1.19
N SER A 56 -6.72 -9.90 1.52
CA SER A 56 -6.59 -11.07 2.39
C SER A 56 -6.70 -10.72 3.89
N TYR A 57 -6.37 -9.48 4.28
CA TYR A 57 -6.43 -9.06 5.68
C TYR A 57 -7.82 -8.52 6.00
N GLY A 58 -8.71 -9.48 6.29
CA GLY A 58 -10.04 -9.24 6.80
C GLY A 58 -10.06 -8.20 7.92
N SER A 59 -11.14 -7.43 7.90
CA SER A 59 -11.54 -6.28 8.72
C SER A 59 -11.56 -6.48 10.25
N LYS A 60 -10.83 -7.46 10.82
CA LYS A 60 -10.88 -7.84 12.24
C LYS A 60 -9.52 -8.13 12.89
N GLY A 61 -8.41 -7.76 12.27
CA GLY A 61 -7.12 -7.71 12.97
C GLY A 61 -6.88 -6.33 13.58
N PRO A 62 -6.36 -6.21 14.82
CA PRO A 62 -5.91 -4.93 15.39
C PRO A 62 -4.68 -4.34 14.69
N PHE A 63 -4.39 -4.74 13.44
CA PHE A 63 -3.23 -4.30 12.64
C PHE A 63 -3.53 -4.15 11.13
N GLY A 64 -4.79 -3.94 10.73
CA GLY A 64 -5.11 -3.47 9.39
C GLY A 64 -4.82 -1.98 9.26
N CYS A 65 -4.04 -1.56 8.26
CA CYS A 65 -3.73 -0.17 7.87
C CYS A 65 -4.29 0.90 8.83
N PHE A 66 -3.63 1.08 9.98
CA PHE A 66 -4.10 1.98 11.02
C PHE A 66 -4.04 3.42 10.52
N GLY A 67 -5.22 4.00 10.30
CA GLY A 67 -5.39 5.40 9.94
C GLY A 67 -6.82 5.81 9.56
N GLY A 68 -7.68 4.89 9.15
CA GLY A 68 -9.08 5.23 8.84
C GLY A 68 -9.91 3.97 8.61
N GLY A 69 -11.10 3.92 9.20
CA GLY A 69 -12.01 2.76 9.22
C GLY A 69 -12.65 2.43 7.88
N PHE A 70 -11.84 2.29 6.84
CA PHE A 70 -12.32 2.00 5.49
C PHE A 70 -12.52 0.50 5.32
N THR A 71 -13.74 0.13 4.98
CA THR A 71 -14.11 -1.28 4.70
C THR A 71 -13.84 -1.66 3.25
N LYS A 72 -13.59 -0.65 2.39
CA LYS A 72 -13.38 -0.79 0.95
C LYS A 72 -12.22 0.09 0.49
N CYS A 73 -11.48 -0.36 -0.52
CA CYS A 73 -10.40 0.44 -1.13
C CYS A 73 -10.95 1.74 -1.78
N GLU A 74 -12.21 1.75 -2.18
CA GLU A 74 -12.94 2.91 -2.70
C GLU A 74 -13.08 4.08 -1.71
N GLU A 75 -12.83 3.85 -0.42
CA GLU A 75 -12.86 4.90 0.60
C GLU A 75 -11.43 5.33 1.01
N CYS A 76 -10.39 4.72 0.44
CA CYS A 76 -9.01 4.99 0.80
C CYS A 76 -8.41 6.12 -0.06
N ASP A 77 -7.98 7.21 0.57
CA ASP A 77 -7.34 8.34 -0.14
C ASP A 77 -6.11 7.92 -0.97
N PHE A 78 -5.32 6.95 -0.48
CA PHE A 78 -4.16 6.45 -1.21
C PHE A 78 -4.57 5.72 -2.50
N TYR A 79 -5.66 4.98 -2.47
CA TYR A 79 -6.16 4.27 -3.65
C TYR A 79 -6.57 5.26 -4.73
N HIS A 80 -7.32 6.31 -4.37
CA HIS A 80 -7.70 7.38 -5.31
C HIS A 80 -6.48 8.13 -5.83
N MET A 81 -5.53 8.49 -4.96
CA MET A 81 -4.29 9.14 -5.37
C MET A 81 -3.51 8.30 -6.38
N VAL A 82 -3.33 7.00 -6.16
CA VAL A 82 -2.63 6.13 -7.13
C VAL A 82 -3.41 6.00 -8.44
N LYS A 83 -4.75 5.95 -8.37
CA LYS A 83 -5.62 5.85 -9.55
C LYS A 83 -5.61 7.13 -10.39
N GLU A 84 -5.48 8.29 -9.76
CA GLU A 84 -5.33 9.59 -10.44
C GLU A 84 -3.91 9.80 -10.98
N ASP A 85 -2.89 9.36 -10.25
CA ASP A 85 -1.48 9.41 -10.68
C ASP A 85 -1.18 8.48 -11.85
N SER A 86 -1.82 7.31 -11.86
CA SER A 86 -1.68 6.32 -12.91
C SER A 86 -2.59 6.72 -14.06
N ASP A 87 -2.07 7.49 -15.01
CA ASP A 87 -2.66 7.59 -16.35
C ASP A 87 -2.88 6.14 -16.84
N LEU A 88 -4.13 5.66 -16.77
CA LEU A 88 -4.53 4.27 -16.95
C LEU A 88 -3.98 3.69 -18.27
N LEU A 89 -2.86 2.98 -18.19
CA LEU A 89 -2.42 2.00 -19.19
C LEU A 89 -2.79 0.57 -18.76
N VAL A 90 -3.98 0.39 -18.20
CA VAL A 90 -4.62 -0.93 -18.17
C VAL A 90 -6.07 -0.75 -18.59
N VAL A 91 -6.26 -0.65 -19.91
CA VAL A 91 -7.51 -1.02 -20.55
C VAL A 91 -7.69 -2.51 -20.31
N ALA A 92 -8.75 -2.87 -19.59
CA ALA A 92 -9.36 -4.20 -19.64
C ALA A 92 -10.63 -4.09 -20.49
#